data_AF-A0A7X9JXW2-F1
#
_entry.id   AF-A0A7X9JXW2-F1
#
_cell.length_a   1.000
_cell.length_b   1.000
_cell.length_c   1.000
_cell.angle_alpha   90.00
_cell.angle_beta   90.00
_cell.angle_gamma   90.00
#
_symmetry.space_group_name_H-M   'P 1'
#
loop_
_entity.id
_entity.type
_entity.pdbx_description
1 polymer ?
#
loop_
_entity_poly.entity_id
_entity_poly.type
_entity_poly.pdbx_seq_one_letter_code
_entity_poly.pdbx_strand_id
1 'polypeptide(L)' 'MQKIFAIGDIHGCLDKLEELIEKISADHQKDQLIFLGDYIDRGKYSREVVDYVINLKNNF' A
#
# COMPACT_ATOMS: atom_id res chain seq x y z
N MET A 1 21.27 -1.96 -2.78
CA MET A 1 20.64 -3.25 -3.15
C MET A 1 19.15 -2.98 -3.29
N GLN A 2 18.54 -3.36 -4.40
CA GLN A 2 17.09 -3.19 -4.62
C GLN A 2 16.32 -4.02 -3.60
N LYS A 3 15.36 -3.40 -2.90
CA LYS A 3 14.49 -4.10 -1.95
C LYS A 3 13.13 -4.35 -2.58
N ILE A 4 12.48 -5.42 -2.12
CA ILE A 4 11.10 -5.74 -2.46
C ILE A 4 10.31 -5.80 -1.17
N PHE A 5 9.22 -5.04 -1.10
CA PHE A 5 8.29 -5.05 0.02
C PHE A 5 6.99 -5.68 -0.44
N ALA A 6 6.66 -6.84 0.11
CA ALA A 6 5.39 -7.52 -0.12
C ALA A 6 4.40 -7.12 1.00
N ILE A 7 3.30 -6.48 0.62
CA ILE A 7 2.25 -5.99 1.51
C ILE A 7 1.04 -6.93 1.37
N GLY A 8 0.66 -7.53 2.49
CA GLY A 8 -0.50 -8.42 2.57
C GLY A 8 -1.82 -7.66 2.75
N ASP A 9 -2.75 -8.28 3.44
CA ASP A 9 -4.14 -7.83 3.60
C ASP A 9 -4.24 -6.42 4.18
N ILE A 10 -5.12 -5.62 3.60
CA ILE A 10 -5.41 -4.24 4.06
C ILE A 10 -6.83 -4.15 4.61
N HIS A 11 -7.79 -4.84 3.98
CA HIS A 11 -9.18 -4.93 4.42
C HIS A 11 -9.78 -3.58 4.81
N GLY A 12 -9.70 -2.59 3.93
CA GLY A 12 -10.30 -1.26 4.17
C GLY A 12 -9.70 -0.48 5.35
N CYS A 13 -8.50 -0.84 5.83
CA CYS A 13 -7.79 -0.15 6.91
C CYS A 13 -6.80 0.89 6.33
N LEU A 14 -7.32 2.00 5.81
CA LEU A 14 -6.53 3.05 5.17
C LEU A 14 -5.44 3.62 6.09
N ASP A 15 -5.81 3.95 7.33
CA ASP A 15 -4.91 4.53 8.34
C ASP A 15 -3.65 3.68 8.55
N LYS A 16 -3.82 2.36 8.60
CA LYS A 16 -2.71 1.41 8.74
C LYS A 16 -1.86 1.31 7.48
N LEU A 17 -2.48 1.41 6.30
CA LEU A 17 -1.77 1.39 5.04
C LEU A 17 -0.89 2.64 4.89
N GLU A 18 -1.41 3.82 5.19
CA GLU A 18 -0.66 5.08 5.17
C GLU A 18 0.55 5.00 6.13
N GLU A 19 0.32 4.59 7.38
CA GLU A 19 1.38 4.41 8.38
C GLU A 19 2.43 3.38 7.93
N LEU A 20 2.02 2.29 7.29
CA LEU A 20 2.93 1.27 6.78
C LEU A 20 3.83 1.81 5.66
N ILE A 21 3.25 2.54 4.71
CA ILE A 21 4.00 3.13 3.58
C ILE A 21 5.03 4.14 4.08
N GLU A 22 4.65 4.99 5.05
CA GLU A 22 5.58 5.92 5.70
C GLU A 22 6.73 5.19 6.41
N LYS A 23 6.44 4.10 7.13
CA LYS A 23 7.46 3.30 7.84
C LYS A 23 8.40 2.56 6.91
N ILE A 24 7.89 2.04 5.80
CA ILE A 24 8.71 1.36 4.79
C ILE A 24 9.70 2.35 4.19
N SER A 25 9.26 3.59 3.92
CA SER A 25 10.09 4.66 3.35
C SER A 25 10.88 4.17 2.12
N ALA A 26 10.21 3.47 1.21
CA ALA A 26 10.83 2.85 0.04
C ALA A 26 11.42 3.92 -0.92
N ASP A 27 12.58 3.64 -1.49
CA ASP A 27 13.15 4.46 -2.57
C ASP A 27 12.42 4.13 -3.88
N HIS A 28 11.50 4.99 -4.32
CA HIS A 28 10.69 4.81 -5.52
C HIS A 28 11.51 4.53 -6.80
N GLN A 29 12.77 4.98 -6.86
CA GLN A 29 13.62 4.76 -8.03
C GLN A 29 14.33 3.40 -8.04
N LYS A 30 14.33 2.69 -6.90
CA LYS A 30 15.12 1.45 -6.72
C LYS A 30 14.31 0.30 -6.16
N ASP A 31 13.40 0.57 -5.24
CA ASP A 31 12.64 -0.41 -4.49
C ASP A 31 11.29 -0.68 -5.16
N GLN A 32 10.73 -1.86 -4.88
CA GLN A 32 9.46 -2.28 -5.44
C GLN A 32 8.46 -2.60 -4.32
N LEU A 33 7.23 -2.09 -4.48
CA LEU A 33 6.09 -2.47 -3.65
C LEU A 33 5.24 -3.51 -4.39
N ILE A 34 4.89 -4.60 -3.72
CA ILE A 34 4.00 -5.63 -4.24
C ILE A 34 2.83 -5.78 -3.28
N PHE A 35 1.62 -5.56 -3.76
CA PHE A 35 0.40 -5.78 -2.99
C PHE A 35 -0.20 -7.15 -3.35
N LEU A 36 -0.46 -7.97 -2.33
CA LEU A 36 -0.79 -9.39 -2.53
C LEU A 36 -2.30 -9.67 -2.68
N GLY A 37 -3.17 -8.72 -2.33
CA GLY A 37 -4.63 -8.90 -2.38
C GLY A 37 -5.34 -8.27 -1.19
N ASP A 38 -6.61 -8.62 -1.01
CA ASP A 38 -7.41 -8.30 0.17
C ASP A 38 -7.37 -6.82 0.59
N TYR A 39 -7.54 -5.96 -0.42
CA TYR A 39 -7.58 -4.50 -0.25
C TYR A 39 -8.84 -4.03 0.50
N ILE A 40 -9.97 -4.70 0.24
CA ILE A 40 -11.31 -4.29 0.64
C ILE A 40 -11.93 -5.26 1.65
N ASP A 41 -13.17 -4.99 2.04
CA ASP A 41 -13.96 -5.71 3.04
C ASP A 41 -13.47 -5.49 4.48
N ARG A 42 -14.34 -5.76 5.47
CA ARG A 42 -14.14 -5.60 6.93
C ARG A 42 -13.94 -4.17 7.43
N GLY A 43 -12.99 -3.43 6.87
CA GLY A 43 -12.69 -2.04 7.24
C GLY A 43 -13.64 -1.03 6.59
N LYS A 44 -13.67 0.16 7.19
CA LYS A 44 -14.63 1.22 6.81
C LYS A 44 -14.24 1.97 5.54
N TYR A 45 -12.98 1.89 5.12
CA TYR A 45 -12.40 2.75 4.08
C TYR A 45 -11.97 1.97 2.83
N SER A 46 -12.79 1.00 2.41
CA SER A 46 -12.46 0.12 1.27
C SER A 46 -12.23 0.91 -0.03
N ARG A 47 -13.03 1.96 -0.28
CA ARG A 47 -12.88 2.81 -1.46
C ARG A 47 -11.55 3.56 -1.40
N GLU A 48 -11.29 4.19 -0.28
CA GLU A 48 -10.15 5.06 -0.07
C GLU A 48 -8.83 4.27 -0.12
N VAL A 49 -8.83 3.01 0.34
CA VAL A 49 -7.68 2.11 0.14
C VAL A 49 -7.39 1.90 -1.35
N VAL A 50 -8.41 1.61 -2.16
CA VAL A 50 -8.22 1.41 -3.60
C VAL A 50 -7.76 2.71 -4.28
N ASP A 51 -8.39 3.84 -3.96
CA ASP A 51 -8.01 5.16 -4.47
C ASP A 51 -6.56 5.49 -4.08
N TYR A 52 -6.16 5.20 -2.84
CA TYR A 52 -4.80 5.40 -2.34
C TYR A 52 -3.79 4.53 -3.10
N VAL A 53 -4.05 3.22 -3.29
CA VAL A 53 -3.14 2.32 -4.03
C VAL A 53 -3.00 2.73 -5.50
N ILE A 54 -4.09 3.17 -6.14
CA ILE A 54 -4.05 3.70 -7.52
C ILE A 54 -3.19 4.97 -7.58
N ASN A 55 -3.38 5.91 -6.65
CA ASN A 55 -2.58 7.13 -6.59
C ASN A 55 -1.11 6.82 -6.29
N LEU A 56 -0.84 5.87 -5.40
CA LEU A 56 0.51 5.41 -5.08
C LEU A 56 1.22 4.91 -6.33
N LYS A 57 0.56 4.11 -7.17
CA LYS A 57 1.09 3.63 -8.45
C LYS A 57 1.41 4.77 -9.44
N ASN A 58 0.69 5.89 -9.40
CA ASN A 58 0.98 7.03 -10.28
C ASN A 58 2.18 7.87 -9.80
N ASN A 59 2.53 7.75 -8.51
CA ASN A 59 3.60 8.51 -7.86
C ASN A 59 4.85 7.67 -7.55
N PHE A 60 4.76 6.34 -7.70
CA PHE A 60 5.86 5.37 -7.66
C PHE A 60 6.28 5.00 -9.09
#